data_AF-A0A2T0SRA2-F1
#
_entry.id   AF-A0A2T0SRA2-F1
#
_cell.length_a   1.000
_cell.length_b   1.000
_cell.length_c   1.000
_cell.angle_alpha   90.00
_cell.angle_beta   90.00
_cell.angle_gamma   90.00
#
_symmetry.space_group_name_H-M   'P 1'
#
loop_
_entity.id
_entity.type
_entity.pdbx_description
1 polymer ?
#
loop_
_entity_poly.entity_id
_entity_poly.type
_entity_poly.pdbx_seq_one_letter_code
_entity_poly.pdbx_strand_id
1 'polypeptide(L)'
;MKTLTINLPDSEDEQDMRMRVAGFLMENGIYTYGQAADLAGVSKREFIETIGRYGFSIFSSEIADMLATKQLDFDIEAMKKVKHYTGVDRQQLDHIADKMDIQESFDELISMVAK
;
A
#
# COMPACT_ATOMS: atom_id res chain seq x y z
N MET A 1 -8.03 -15.97 -26.89
CA MET A 1 -8.52 -16.22 -25.51
C MET A 1 -8.81 -17.69 -25.35
N LYS A 2 -8.64 -18.25 -24.15
CA LYS A 2 -9.04 -19.63 -23.82
C LYS A 2 -10.30 -19.56 -22.97
N THR A 3 -11.22 -20.50 -23.15
CA THR A 3 -12.50 -20.54 -22.42
C THR A 3 -12.57 -21.82 -21.60
N LEU A 4 -12.95 -21.67 -20.33
CA LEU A 4 -13.27 -22.78 -19.43
C LEU A 4 -14.76 -22.72 -19.11
N THR A 5 -15.46 -23.84 -19.30
CA THR A 5 -16.88 -23.98 -18.97
C THR A 5 -17.02 -25.00 -17.86
N ILE A 6 -17.76 -24.65 -16.81
CA ILE A 6 -17.98 -25.48 -15.62
C ILE A 6 -19.48 -25.50 -15.36
N ASN A 7 -20.02 -26.68 -15.07
CA ASN A 7 -21.39 -26.81 -14.59
C ASN A 7 -21.40 -26.66 -13.07
N LEU A 8 -22.23 -25.76 -12.56
CA LEU A 8 -22.42 -25.59 -11.12
C LEU A 8 -23.58 -26.47 -10.62
N PRO A 9 -23.51 -26.98 -9.38
CA PRO A 9 -24.69 -27.55 -8.72
C PRO A 9 -25.78 -26.48 -8.58
N ASP A 10 -27.05 -26.87 -8.67
CA ASP A 10 -28.19 -25.94 -8.55
C ASP A 10 -28.26 -25.22 -7.18
N SER A 11 -27.56 -25.75 -6.17
CA SER A 11 -27.46 -25.15 -4.84
C SER A 11 -26.50 -23.97 -4.75
N GLU A 12 -25.63 -23.80 -5.76
CA GLU A 12 -24.58 -22.79 -5.75
C GLU A 12 -25.01 -21.54 -6.51
N ASP A 13 -24.67 -20.37 -5.96
CA ASP A 13 -24.90 -19.10 -6.64
C ASP A 13 -23.78 -18.79 -7.65
N GLU A 14 -24.18 -18.45 -8.88
CA GLU A 14 -23.25 -18.19 -9.98
C GLU A 14 -22.36 -16.96 -9.71
N GLN A 15 -22.90 -15.93 -9.05
CA GLN A 15 -22.15 -14.71 -8.73
C GLN A 15 -21.10 -14.96 -7.66
N ASP A 16 -21.44 -15.73 -6.62
CA ASP A 16 -20.48 -16.16 -5.60
C ASP A 16 -19.37 -17.01 -6.21
N MET A 17 -19.70 -17.89 -7.16
CA MET A 17 -18.70 -18.69 -7.85
C MET A 17 -17.78 -17.82 -8.72
N ARG A 18 -18.33 -16.85 -9.47
CA ARG A 18 -17.53 -15.88 -10.23
C ARG A 18 -16.57 -15.12 -9.33
N MET A 19 -17.03 -14.67 -8.17
CA MET A 19 -16.19 -13.97 -7.19
C MET A 19 -15.05 -14.85 -6.69
N ARG A 20 -15.30 -16.13 -6.39
CA ARG A 20 -14.27 -17.07 -5.94
C ARG A 20 -13.22 -17.34 -7.02
N VAL A 21 -13.65 -17.57 -8.26
CA VAL A 21 -12.72 -17.80 -9.38
C VAL A 21 -11.89 -16.53 -9.66
N ALA A 22 -12.52 -15.36 -9.64
CA ALA A 22 -11.82 -14.08 -9.81
C ALA A 22 -10.79 -13.82 -8.69
N GLY A 23 -11.17 -14.07 -7.44
CA GLY A 23 -10.26 -13.98 -6.29
C GLY A 23 -9.07 -14.92 -6.39
N PHE A 24 -9.31 -16.18 -6.76
CA PHE A 24 -8.25 -17.17 -6.94
C PHE A 24 -7.24 -16.74 -8.01
N LEU A 25 -7.71 -16.26 -9.16
CA LEU A 25 -6.82 -15.79 -10.23
C LEU A 25 -6.05 -14.53 -9.83
N MET A 26 -6.67 -13.64 -9.05
CA MET A 26 -6.03 -12.43 -8.53
C MET A 26 -4.92 -12.77 -7.53
N GLU A 27 -5.21 -13.61 -6.54
CA GLU A 27 -4.25 -13.99 -5.49
C GLU A 27 -3.02 -14.70 -6.05
N ASN A 28 -3.20 -15.49 -7.11
CA ASN A 28 -2.11 -16.15 -7.83
C ASN A 28 -1.37 -15.22 -8.83
N GLY A 29 -1.70 -13.93 -8.87
CA GLY A 29 -1.06 -12.96 -9.77
C GLY A 29 -1.37 -13.16 -11.25
N ILE A 30 -2.32 -14.05 -11.59
CA ILE A 30 -2.73 -14.31 -12.98
C ILE A 30 -3.56 -13.14 -13.49
N TYR A 31 -4.47 -12.63 -12.66
CA TYR A 31 -5.31 -11.47 -12.95
C TYR A 31 -4.91 -10.27 -12.09
N THR A 32 -4.93 -9.08 -12.69
CA THR A 32 -4.95 -7.84 -11.92
C THR A 32 -6.33 -7.64 -11.27
N TYR A 33 -6.43 -6.77 -10.25
CA TYR A 33 -7.73 -6.43 -9.63
C TYR A 33 -8.79 -5.97 -10.64
N GLY A 34 -8.38 -5.27 -11.71
CA GLY A 34 -9.31 -4.82 -12.75
C GLY A 34 -9.86 -6.01 -13.55
N GLN A 35 -8.98 -6.89 -14.01
CA GLN A 35 -9.38 -8.09 -14.77
C GLN A 35 -10.22 -9.06 -13.92
N ALA A 36 -9.90 -9.17 -12.62
CA ALA A 36 -10.69 -9.96 -11.68
C ALA A 36 -12.08 -9.36 -11.46
N ALA A 37 -12.18 -8.04 -11.32
CA ALA A 37 -13.46 -7.35 -11.25
C ALA A 37 -14.30 -7.54 -12.53
N ASP A 38 -13.67 -7.45 -13.70
CA ASP A 38 -14.32 -7.69 -14.99
C ASP A 38 -14.86 -9.13 -15.10
N LEU A 39 -14.10 -10.13 -14.62
CA LEU A 39 -14.55 -11.52 -14.57
C LEU A 39 -15.71 -11.73 -13.59
N ALA A 40 -15.68 -11.03 -12.46
CA ALA A 40 -16.74 -11.05 -11.47
C ALA A 40 -17.99 -10.26 -11.88
N GLY A 41 -17.93 -9.45 -12.94
CA GLY A 41 -19.05 -8.63 -13.40
C GLY A 41 -19.38 -7.46 -12.47
N VAL A 42 -18.40 -6.98 -11.70
CA VAL A 42 -18.58 -5.87 -10.73
C VAL A 42 -17.60 -4.73 -11.01
N SER A 43 -17.81 -3.58 -10.37
CA SER A 43 -16.82 -2.50 -10.45
C SER A 43 -15.53 -2.88 -9.73
N LYS A 44 -14.38 -2.35 -10.18
CA LYS A 44 -13.08 -2.56 -9.49
C LYS A 44 -13.13 -2.17 -8.00
N ARG A 45 -13.85 -1.11 -7.66
CA ARG A 45 -14.02 -0.66 -6.27
C ARG A 45 -14.77 -1.73 -5.46
N GLU A 46 -15.92 -2.15 -5.96
CA GLU A 46 -16.75 -3.17 -5.32
C GLU A 46 -16.01 -4.48 -5.16
N PHE A 47 -15.25 -4.92 -6.16
CA PHE A 47 -14.42 -6.11 -6.06
C PHE A 47 -13.44 -6.02 -4.87
N ILE A 48 -12.68 -4.92 -4.77
CA ILE A 48 -11.71 -4.72 -3.68
C ILE A 48 -12.39 -4.67 -2.31
N GLU A 49 -13.56 -4.03 -2.20
CA GLU A 49 -14.31 -3.91 -0.95
C GLU A 49 -14.90 -5.25 -0.47
N THR A 50 -15.22 -6.15 -1.41
CA THR A 50 -16.02 -7.35 -1.12
C THR A 50 -15.22 -8.65 -1.15
N ILE A 51 -14.08 -8.70 -1.86
CA ILE A 51 -13.33 -9.95 -2.08
C ILE A 51 -12.83 -10.60 -0.79
N GLY A 52 -12.57 -9.81 0.26
CA GLY A 52 -12.20 -10.32 1.58
C GLY A 52 -13.24 -11.28 2.19
N ARG A 53 -14.53 -11.11 1.86
CA ARG A 53 -15.59 -12.03 2.31
C ARG A 53 -15.50 -13.42 1.69
N TYR A 54 -14.84 -13.52 0.54
CA TYR A 54 -14.61 -14.78 -0.17
C TYR A 54 -13.31 -15.47 0.25
N GLY A 55 -12.57 -14.88 1.20
CA GLY A 55 -11.37 -15.47 1.79
C GLY A 55 -10.05 -15.07 1.14
N PHE A 56 -10.05 -14.10 0.22
CA PHE A 56 -8.81 -13.64 -0.44
C PHE A 56 -8.31 -12.34 0.18
N SER A 57 -6.98 -12.22 0.27
CA SER A 57 -6.34 -11.00 0.70
C SER A 57 -6.28 -9.96 -0.42
N ILE A 58 -6.55 -8.70 -0.10
CA ILE A 58 -6.28 -7.58 -1.00
C ILE A 58 -4.79 -7.17 -1.01
N PHE A 59 -3.97 -7.76 -0.15
CA PHE A 59 -2.53 -7.58 -0.13
C PHE A 59 -1.86 -8.88 -0.62
N SER A 60 -0.92 -8.79 -1.54
CA SER A 60 -0.14 -9.97 -1.94
C SER A 60 0.69 -10.49 -0.76
N SER A 61 0.96 -11.80 -0.76
CA SER A 61 1.88 -12.41 0.19
C SER A 61 3.26 -11.76 0.14
N GLU A 62 3.72 -11.33 -1.03
CA GLU A 62 4.98 -10.59 -1.19
C GLU A 62 4.99 -9.26 -0.42
N ILE A 63 3.87 -8.52 -0.42
CA ILE A 63 3.73 -7.29 0.37
C ILE A 63 3.60 -7.64 1.85
N ALA A 64 2.83 -8.66 2.21
CA ALA A 64 2.68 -9.09 3.60
C ALA A 64 4.02 -9.57 4.20
N ASP A 65 4.80 -10.36 3.45
CA ASP A 65 6.13 -10.80 3.81
C ASP A 65 7.11 -9.63 3.83
N MET A 66 7.04 -8.69 2.89
CA MET A 66 7.84 -7.46 2.92
C MET A 66 7.54 -6.62 4.18
N LEU A 67 6.28 -6.55 4.61
CA LEU A 67 5.86 -5.83 5.81
C LEU A 67 6.21 -6.61 7.10
N ALA A 68 6.18 -7.94 7.07
CA ALA A 68 6.49 -8.78 8.22
C ALA A 68 8.01 -8.91 8.45
N THR A 69 8.82 -8.84 7.39
CA THR A 69 10.28 -9.00 7.46
C THR A 69 11.04 -7.69 7.64
N LYS A 70 10.39 -6.55 7.45
CA LYS A 70 11.00 -5.25 7.69
C LYS A 70 10.35 -4.56 8.88
N GLN A 71 11.04 -4.64 10.02
CA GLN A 71 11.30 -3.41 10.74
C GLN A 71 11.77 -2.44 9.65
N LEU A 72 10.96 -1.44 9.27
CA LEU A 72 11.42 -0.44 8.34
C LEU A 72 12.59 0.26 9.02
N ASP A 73 13.80 -0.21 8.76
CA ASP A 73 14.99 0.59 8.82
C ASP A 73 14.75 1.65 7.74
N PHE A 74 14.05 2.71 8.13
CA PHE A 74 13.97 3.95 7.39
C PHE A 74 15.41 4.44 7.29
N ASP A 75 16.14 3.91 6.32
CA ASP A 75 17.53 4.23 6.11
C ASP A 75 17.56 5.65 5.53
N ILE A 76 17.76 6.60 6.44
CA ILE A 76 17.83 8.02 6.16
C ILE A 76 18.89 8.28 5.07
N GLU A 77 19.94 7.45 4.98
CA GLU A 77 20.96 7.58 3.93
C GLU A 77 20.46 7.15 2.55
N ALA A 78 19.63 6.11 2.47
CA ALA A 78 19.01 5.70 1.21
C ALA A 78 18.05 6.79 0.69
N MET A 79 17.30 7.44 1.57
CA MET A 79 16.42 8.56 1.18
C MET A 79 17.17 9.81 0.73
N LYS A 80 18.33 10.12 1.34
CA LYS A 80 19.24 11.21 0.91
C LYS A 80 19.82 11.01 -0.50
N LYS A 81 19.89 9.77 -0.99
CA LYS A 81 20.37 9.46 -2.34
C LYS A 81 19.28 9.57 -3.41
N VAL A 82 18.03 9.27 -3.07
CA VAL A 82 16.90 9.24 -4.03
C VAL A 82 16.25 10.61 -4.20
N LYS A 83 16.15 11.40 -3.13
CA LYS A 83 15.80 12.82 -3.21
C LYS A 83 17.08 13.59 -2.96
N HIS A 84 17.36 14.67 -3.68
CA HIS A 84 18.50 15.58 -3.46
C HIS A 84 18.45 16.31 -2.10
N TYR A 85 18.17 15.57 -1.02
CA TYR A 85 18.04 16.05 0.32
C TYR A 85 19.42 15.95 0.97
N THR A 86 20.12 17.07 1.07
CA THR A 86 21.47 17.16 1.65
C THR A 86 21.46 17.25 3.17
N GLY A 87 20.33 16.99 3.81
CA GLY A 87 20.10 17.33 5.21
C GLY A 87 19.72 18.80 5.38
N VAL A 88 19.56 19.20 6.64
CA VAL A 88 19.19 20.57 7.01
C VAL A 88 20.47 21.37 7.25
N ASP A 89 20.66 22.45 6.50
CA ASP A 89 21.78 23.38 6.69
C ASP A 89 21.52 24.24 7.93
N ARG A 90 22.30 24.02 8.99
CA ARG A 90 22.15 24.72 10.28
C ARG A 90 22.33 26.23 10.13
N GLN A 91 23.26 26.68 9.29
CA GLN A 91 23.53 28.11 9.13
C GLN A 91 22.36 28.83 8.44
N GLN A 92 21.68 28.14 7.51
CA GLN A 92 20.48 28.69 6.88
C GLN A 92 19.30 28.74 7.85
N LEU A 93 19.16 27.73 8.71
CA LEU A 93 18.11 27.73 9.73
C LEU A 93 18.30 28.82 10.77
N ASP A 94 19.52 29.03 11.27
CA ASP A 94 19.81 30.08 12.24
C ASP A 94 19.48 31.45 11.65
N HIS A 95 19.84 31.69 10.38
CA HIS A 95 19.49 32.92 9.68
C HIS A 95 17.98 33.08 9.42
N ILE A 96 17.22 31.99 9.33
CA ILE A 96 15.75 32.02 9.24
C ILE A 96 15.15 32.32 10.62
N ALA A 97 15.68 31.74 11.70
CA ALA A 97 15.26 32.00 13.08
C ALA A 97 15.47 33.48 13.44
N ASP A 98 16.63 34.05 13.11
CA ASP A 98 16.93 35.48 13.29
C ASP A 98 15.92 36.37 12.55
N LYS A 99 15.56 36.00 11.31
CA LYS A 99 14.56 36.75 10.52
C LYS A 99 13.15 36.64 11.08
N MET A 100 12.84 35.59 11.82
CA MET A 100 11.55 35.36 12.44
C MET A 100 11.52 35.78 13.91
N ASP A 101 12.59 36.42 14.40
CA ASP A 101 12.73 36.90 15.78
C ASP A 101 12.56 35.77 16.83
N ILE A 102 12.98 34.56 16.45
CA ILE A 102 12.98 33.38 17.31
C ILE A 102 14.22 33.43 18.18
N GLN A 103 14.03 33.35 19.51
CA GLN A 103 15.12 33.49 20.48
C GLN A 103 15.73 32.15 20.86
N GLU A 104 14.98 31.07 20.73
CA GLU A 104 15.40 29.71 21.04
C GLU A 104 16.32 29.16 19.94
N SER A 105 17.41 28.52 20.39
CA SER A 105 18.31 27.80 19.49
C SER A 105 17.62 26.59 18.86
N PHE A 106 18.10 26.16 17.69
CA PHE A 106 17.58 24.97 17.03
C PHE A 106 17.58 23.73 17.94
N ASP A 107 18.63 23.54 18.74
CA ASP A 107 18.73 22.40 19.67
C ASP A 107 17.68 22.47 20.79
N GLU A 108 17.33 23.67 21.27
CA GLU A 108 16.23 23.87 22.24
C GLU A 108 14.86 23.55 21.61
N LEU A 109 14.60 24.01 20.39
CA LEU A 109 13.36 23.71 19.66
C LEU A 109 13.19 22.20 19.45
N ILE A 110 14.26 21.48 19.08
CA ILE A 110 14.24 20.02 18.96
C ILE A 110 13.93 19.36 20.31
N SER A 111 14.52 19.86 21.40
CA SER A 111 14.29 19.31 22.75
C SER A 111 12.83 19.47 23.23
N MET A 112 12.11 20.49 22.76
CA MET A 112 10.70 20.70 23.09
C MET A 112 9.77 19.69 22.39
N VAL A 113 10.14 19.22 21.20
CA VAL A 113 9.32 18.30 20.39
C VAL A 113 9.66 16.84 20.69
N ALA A 114 10.89 16.53 21.09
CA ALA A 114 11.38 15.17 21.30
C ALA A 114 10.93 14.50 22.62
N LYS A 115 9.77 14.86 23.17
CA LYS A 115 9.19 14.21 24.36
C LYS A 115 8.59 12.84 24.06
#